data_AF-A0A511UKQ2-F1
#
_entry.id   AF-A0A511UKQ2-F1
#
_cell.length_a   1.000
_cell.length_b   1.000
_cell.length_c   1.000
_cell.angle_alpha   90.00
_cell.angle_beta   90.00
_cell.angle_gamma   90.00
#
_symmetry.space_group_name_H-M   'P 1'
#
loop_
_entity.id
_entity.type
_entity.pdbx_description
1 polymer ?
#
loop_
_entity_poly.entity_id
_entity_poly.type
_entity_poly.pdbx_seq_one_letter_code
_entity_poly.pdbx_strand_id
1 'polypeptide(L)'
;MHAPHPLGVHAIARYANGSSAKECREVIAMCKLFIQADPELWRSATHSLRIDGMVTSVRMENYFWHILEEIAQRDGMNTAQMITRLYHESIDAGHDLGNFTSFLRVCALRYQALQLSGEIPTHQEVPIASLDAEHILSREAGNARDPLH
;
A
#
# COMPACT_ATOMS: atom_id res chain seq x y z
N MET A 1 -38.80 -0.30 -2.75
CA MET A 1 -37.42 -0.08 -3.20
C MET A 1 -36.86 1.06 -2.37
N HIS A 2 -36.21 0.72 -1.26
CA HIS A 2 -35.71 1.67 -0.27
C HIS A 2 -34.23 1.92 -0.53
N ALA A 3 -33.84 3.20 -0.64
CA ALA A 3 -32.45 3.62 -0.74
C ALA A 3 -31.69 3.27 0.55
N PRO A 4 -30.39 2.96 0.49
CA PRO A 4 -29.60 2.74 1.69
C PRO A 4 -29.39 4.06 2.44
N HIS A 5 -29.71 4.04 3.74
CA HIS A 5 -29.47 5.13 4.69
C HIS A 5 -27.97 5.46 4.79
N PRO A 6 -27.58 6.74 4.90
CA PRO A 6 -26.20 7.11 5.17
C PRO A 6 -25.89 6.85 6.65
N LEU A 7 -25.14 5.79 6.95
CA LEU A 7 -24.44 5.66 8.23
C LEU A 7 -23.19 6.54 8.18
N GLY A 8 -23.42 7.86 8.25
CA GLY A 8 -22.39 8.86 8.39
C GLY A 8 -22.60 9.64 9.69
N VAL A 9 -21.50 9.88 10.41
CA VAL A 9 -21.26 10.98 11.37
C VAL A 9 -21.80 10.94 12.82
N HIS A 10 -22.32 9.84 13.37
CA HIS A 10 -22.76 9.81 14.79
C HIS A 10 -21.84 9.10 15.81
N ALA A 11 -20.64 8.64 15.43
CA ALA A 11 -19.80 7.83 16.32
C ALA A 11 -18.73 8.59 17.14
N ILE A 12 -18.66 9.93 17.12
CA ILE A 12 -17.59 10.69 17.81
C ILE A 12 -18.07 11.70 18.86
N ALA A 13 -19.24 11.48 19.48
CA ALA A 13 -19.79 12.37 20.52
C ALA A 13 -19.81 11.74 21.93
N ARG A 14 -18.80 10.95 22.34
CA ARG A 14 -18.75 10.35 23.69
C ARG A 14 -17.38 10.33 24.39
N TYR A 15 -16.50 11.29 24.15
CA TYR A 15 -15.26 11.39 24.94
C TYR A 15 -14.95 12.83 25.31
N ALA A 16 -15.70 13.35 26.27
CA ALA A 16 -15.32 14.53 27.03
C ALA A 16 -15.97 14.49 28.41
N ASN A 17 -15.51 13.58 29.28
CA ASN A 17 -15.72 13.74 30.71
C ASN A 17 -14.45 13.32 31.46
N GLY A 18 -13.65 14.34 31.80
CA GLY A 18 -12.69 14.33 32.90
C GLY A 18 -11.47 13.42 32.79
N SER A 19 -10.37 13.92 32.20
CA SER A 19 -9.01 13.91 32.78
C SER A 19 -7.98 14.46 31.77
N SER A 20 -7.16 15.41 32.21
CA SER A 20 -5.97 16.00 31.54
C SER A 20 -6.12 16.45 30.06
N ALA A 21 -6.31 17.77 29.87
CA ALA A 21 -6.36 18.41 28.55
C ALA A 21 -5.11 18.20 27.66
N LYS A 22 -3.99 17.70 28.21
CA LYS A 22 -2.78 17.38 27.44
C LYS A 22 -2.86 15.98 26.82
N GLU A 23 -3.43 15.03 27.55
CA GLU A 23 -3.60 13.63 27.15
C GLU A 23 -4.78 13.46 26.17
N CYS A 24 -5.85 14.26 26.33
CA CYS A 24 -6.88 14.37 25.30
C CYS A 24 -6.37 14.97 23.98
N ARG A 25 -5.38 15.89 24.00
CA ARG A 25 -4.86 16.51 22.77
C ARG A 25 -4.02 15.56 21.92
N GLU A 26 -3.24 14.69 22.55
CA GLU A 26 -2.41 13.69 21.85
C GLU A 26 -3.25 12.53 21.29
N VAL A 27 -4.26 12.05 22.05
CA VAL A 27 -5.22 11.04 21.56
C VAL A 27 -6.07 11.57 20.39
N ILE A 28 -6.42 12.88 20.40
CA ILE A 28 -7.15 13.52 19.29
C ILE A 28 -6.30 13.56 18.02
N ALA A 29 -5.00 13.86 18.08
CA ALA A 29 -4.17 13.96 16.89
C ALA A 29 -4.03 12.60 16.17
N MET A 30 -3.70 11.54 16.92
CA MET A 30 -3.50 10.20 16.35
C MET A 30 -4.76 9.68 15.66
N CYS A 31 -5.89 9.62 16.38
CA CYS A 31 -7.13 9.08 15.82
C CYS A 31 -7.68 9.95 14.68
N LYS A 32 -7.53 11.28 14.77
CA LYS A 32 -8.00 12.21 13.73
C LYS A 32 -7.28 11.99 12.39
N LEU A 33 -5.97 11.70 12.42
CA LEU A 33 -5.20 11.41 11.20
C LEU A 33 -5.78 10.24 10.38
N PHE A 34 -6.35 9.24 11.04
CA PHE A 34 -6.92 8.06 10.35
C PHE A 34 -8.43 8.17 10.12
N ILE A 35 -9.18 8.70 11.09
CA ILE A 35 -10.66 8.76 11.02
C ILE A 35 -11.14 9.81 10.02
N GLN A 36 -10.40 10.91 9.86
CA GLN A 36 -10.74 11.98 8.92
C GLN A 36 -10.04 11.84 7.57
N ALA A 37 -9.34 10.74 7.33
CA ALA A 37 -8.80 10.42 6.01
C ALA A 37 -9.95 10.16 5.02
N ASP A 38 -9.65 10.31 3.74
CA ASP A 38 -10.63 10.10 2.67
C ASP A 38 -11.13 8.64 2.68
N PRO A 39 -12.45 8.39 2.86
CA PRO A 39 -13.00 7.04 2.84
C PRO A 39 -12.75 6.25 1.57
N GLU A 40 -12.46 6.94 0.46
CA GLU A 40 -12.05 6.28 -0.78
C GLU A 40 -10.85 5.37 -0.62
N LEU A 41 -9.92 5.71 0.26
CA LEU A 41 -8.65 5.02 0.42
C LEU A 41 -8.82 3.54 0.77
N TRP A 42 -9.81 3.20 1.61
CA TRP A 42 -10.09 1.84 2.06
C TRP A 42 -11.29 1.19 1.36
N ARG A 43 -11.95 1.87 0.41
CA ARG A 43 -12.93 1.19 -0.44
C ARG A 43 -12.21 0.19 -1.34
N SER A 44 -12.72 -1.04 -1.40
CA SER A 44 -12.13 -2.07 -2.26
C SER A 44 -12.64 -1.95 -3.70
N ALA A 45 -11.72 -1.93 -4.66
CA ALA A 45 -12.00 -2.13 -6.08
C ALA A 45 -11.57 -3.54 -6.52
N THR A 46 -12.29 -4.10 -7.49
CA THR A 46 -11.98 -5.40 -8.11
C THR A 46 -11.62 -5.18 -9.56
N HIS A 47 -10.40 -5.55 -9.94
CA HIS A 47 -9.93 -5.45 -11.32
C HIS A 47 -9.74 -6.85 -11.90
N SER A 48 -10.18 -7.04 -13.15
CA SER A 48 -9.94 -8.27 -13.90
C SER A 48 -8.64 -8.15 -14.68
N LEU A 49 -7.67 -8.99 -14.36
CA LEU A 49 -6.36 -9.03 -15.01
C LEU A 49 -6.25 -10.27 -15.89
N ARG A 50 -5.54 -10.17 -17.01
CA ARG A 50 -5.22 -11.32 -17.85
C ARG A 50 -3.79 -11.74 -17.60
N ILE A 51 -3.61 -12.95 -17.09
CA ILE A 51 -2.31 -13.55 -16.76
C ILE A 51 -2.30 -14.93 -17.41
N ASP A 52 -1.34 -15.21 -18.30
CA ASP A 52 -1.25 -16.47 -19.08
C ASP A 52 -2.55 -16.87 -19.80
N GLY A 53 -3.31 -15.88 -20.27
CA GLY A 53 -4.60 -16.10 -20.94
C GLY A 53 -5.77 -16.39 -19.99
N MET A 54 -5.52 -16.56 -18.70
CA MET A 54 -6.55 -16.71 -17.67
C MET A 54 -6.97 -15.34 -17.13
N VAL A 55 -8.28 -15.18 -16.90
CA VAL A 55 -8.81 -13.97 -16.25
C VAL A 55 -8.77 -14.18 -14.74
N THR A 56 -7.88 -13.44 -14.08
CA THR A 56 -7.71 -13.44 -12.63
C THR A 56 -8.35 -12.19 -12.05
N SER A 57 -9.29 -12.38 -11.13
CA SER A 57 -9.94 -11.27 -10.43
C SER A 57 -9.15 -10.92 -9.18
N VAL A 58 -8.66 -9.68 -9.10
CA VAL A 58 -7.89 -9.17 -7.96
C VAL A 58 -8.70 -8.09 -7.26
N ARG A 59 -8.88 -8.20 -5.94
CA ARG A 59 -9.63 -7.23 -5.13
C ARG A 59 -8.79 -6.69 -3.98
N MET A 60 -8.59 -5.37 -3.98
CA MET A 60 -7.92 -4.66 -2.89
C MET A 60 -8.39 -3.21 -2.80
N GLU A 61 -7.98 -2.55 -1.72
CA GLU A 61 -8.29 -1.17 -1.38
C GLU A 61 -7.72 -0.20 -2.43
N ASN A 62 -8.44 0.89 -2.72
CA ASN A 62 -8.06 1.88 -3.73
C ASN A 62 -6.66 2.46 -3.48
N TYR A 63 -6.28 2.65 -2.22
CA TYR A 63 -4.96 3.17 -1.90
C TYR A 63 -3.82 2.26 -2.43
N PHE A 64 -3.98 0.93 -2.36
CA PHE A 64 -3.01 0.02 -2.95
C PHE A 64 -3.02 0.09 -4.48
N TRP A 65 -4.19 0.23 -5.11
CA TRP A 65 -4.28 0.43 -6.55
C TRP A 65 -3.53 1.68 -7.01
N HIS A 66 -3.68 2.80 -6.30
CA HIS A 66 -2.97 4.04 -6.63
C HIS A 66 -1.45 3.91 -6.50
N ILE A 67 -0.96 3.25 -5.45
CA ILE A 67 0.49 3.02 -5.29
C ILE A 67 1.02 2.13 -6.42
N LEU A 68 0.32 1.05 -6.77
CA LEU A 68 0.74 0.16 -7.86
C LEU A 68 0.70 0.87 -9.22
N GLU A 69 -0.27 1.76 -9.43
CA GLU A 69 -0.33 2.60 -10.62
C GLU A 69 0.86 3.57 -10.71
N GLU A 70 1.22 4.24 -9.61
CA GLU A 70 2.40 5.09 -9.56
C GLU A 70 3.67 4.30 -9.89
N ILE A 71 3.86 3.14 -9.26
CA ILE A 71 5.01 2.25 -9.51
C ILE A 71 5.09 1.90 -11.00
N ALA A 72 3.97 1.50 -11.60
CA ALA A 72 3.93 1.13 -13.01
C ALA A 72 4.30 2.32 -13.91
N GLN A 73 3.73 3.50 -13.63
CA GLN A 73 3.95 4.71 -14.43
C GLN A 73 5.41 5.16 -14.41
N ARG A 74 6.13 5.01 -13.28
CA ARG A 74 7.56 5.34 -13.18
C ARG A 74 8.44 4.59 -14.17
N ASP A 75 8.06 3.35 -14.48
CA ASP A 75 8.77 2.51 -15.45
C ASP A 75 8.10 2.49 -16.84
N GLY A 76 7.18 3.43 -17.10
CA GLY A 76 6.49 3.54 -18.40
C GLY A 76 5.50 2.39 -18.69
N MET A 77 5.04 1.69 -17.66
CA MET A 77 4.06 0.61 -17.74
C MET A 77 2.69 1.06 -17.24
N ASN A 78 1.63 0.36 -17.66
CA ASN A 78 0.35 0.43 -16.95
C ASN A 78 0.30 -0.61 -15.81
N THR A 79 -0.63 -0.40 -14.87
CA THR A 79 -0.77 -1.25 -13.68
C THR A 79 -0.97 -2.73 -14.01
N ALA A 80 -1.72 -3.06 -15.06
CA ALA A 80 -1.94 -4.44 -15.46
C ALA A 80 -0.65 -5.11 -15.98
N GLN A 81 0.14 -4.40 -16.81
CA GLN A 81 1.43 -4.89 -17.31
C GLN A 81 2.42 -5.15 -16.16
N MET A 82 2.51 -4.21 -15.22
CA MET A 82 3.37 -4.36 -14.05
C MET A 82 2.94 -5.57 -13.19
N ILE A 83 1.65 -5.73 -12.91
CA ILE A 83 1.16 -6.84 -12.08
C ILE A 83 1.39 -8.19 -12.78
N THR A 84 1.13 -8.29 -14.09
CA THR A 84 1.42 -9.51 -14.85
C THR A 84 2.91 -9.84 -14.82
N ARG A 85 3.79 -8.85 -14.99
CA ARG A 85 5.24 -9.06 -14.87
C ARG A 85 5.63 -9.55 -13.48
N LEU A 86 5.15 -8.88 -12.41
CA LEU A 86 5.40 -9.31 -11.03
C LEU A 86 4.93 -10.74 -10.77
N TYR A 87 3.79 -11.13 -11.33
CA TYR A 87 3.29 -12.51 -11.22
C TYR A 87 4.29 -13.51 -11.81
N HIS A 88 4.75 -13.30 -13.04
CA HIS A 88 5.68 -14.22 -13.71
C HIS A 88 7.02 -14.31 -12.97
N GLU A 89 7.63 -13.15 -12.67
CA GLU A 89 8.92 -13.11 -11.96
C GLU A 89 8.83 -13.75 -10.57
N SER A 90 7.68 -13.64 -9.90
CA SER A 90 7.49 -14.27 -8.59
C SER A 90 7.42 -15.79 -8.68
N ILE A 91 6.76 -16.33 -9.71
CA ILE A 91 6.74 -17.77 -9.97
C ILE A 91 8.13 -18.28 -10.35
N ASP A 92 8.85 -17.55 -11.20
CA ASP A 92 10.21 -17.90 -11.62
C ASP A 92 11.20 -17.88 -10.45
N ALA A 93 11.01 -16.98 -9.47
CA ALA A 93 11.75 -16.94 -8.21
C ALA A 93 11.33 -18.04 -7.21
N GLY A 94 10.35 -18.87 -7.54
CA GLY A 94 9.89 -19.99 -6.71
C GLY A 94 8.96 -19.60 -5.56
N HIS A 95 8.33 -18.42 -5.61
CA HIS A 95 7.37 -18.02 -4.58
C HIS A 95 6.04 -18.79 -4.70
N ASP A 96 5.53 -19.25 -3.55
CA ASP A 96 4.14 -19.73 -3.47
C ASP A 96 3.19 -18.53 -3.42
N LEU A 97 2.55 -18.25 -4.55
CA LEU A 97 1.62 -17.13 -4.71
C LEU A 97 0.20 -17.42 -4.20
N GLY A 98 0.00 -18.38 -3.29
CA GLY A 98 -1.29 -18.75 -2.73
C GLY A 98 -2.20 -17.58 -2.31
N ASN A 99 -1.62 -16.42 -1.92
CA ASN A 99 -2.35 -15.15 -1.85
C ASN A 99 -1.59 -14.01 -2.55
N PHE A 100 -1.59 -14.04 -3.89
CA PHE A 100 -0.99 -12.99 -4.73
C PHE A 100 -1.48 -11.57 -4.39
N THR A 101 -2.73 -11.40 -3.95
CA THR A 101 -3.25 -10.07 -3.57
C THR A 101 -2.53 -9.54 -2.32
N SER A 102 -2.22 -10.40 -1.34
CA SER A 102 -1.40 -9.98 -0.18
C SER A 102 0.00 -9.58 -0.60
N PHE A 103 0.62 -10.30 -1.54
CA PHE A 103 1.92 -9.92 -2.10
C PHE A 103 1.88 -8.52 -2.71
N LEU A 104 0.87 -8.19 -3.52
CA LEU A 104 0.71 -6.85 -4.10
C LEU A 104 0.58 -5.74 -3.05
N ARG A 105 -0.17 -5.99 -1.96
CA ARG A 105 -0.25 -5.04 -0.83
C ARG A 105 1.12 -4.83 -0.17
N VAL A 106 1.88 -5.90 0.02
CA VAL A 106 3.25 -5.82 0.56
C VAL A 106 4.19 -5.07 -0.38
N CYS A 107 4.10 -5.27 -1.69
CA CYS A 107 4.86 -4.49 -2.67
C CYS A 107 4.60 -2.99 -2.54
N ALA A 108 3.33 -2.59 -2.44
CA ALA A 108 2.94 -1.20 -2.28
C ALA A 108 3.48 -0.59 -0.96
N LEU A 109 3.36 -1.31 0.16
CA LEU A 109 3.92 -0.84 1.43
C LEU A 109 5.45 -0.78 1.42
N ARG A 110 6.10 -1.77 0.81
CA ARG A 110 7.57 -1.79 0.67
C ARG A 110 8.06 -0.62 -0.17
N TYR A 111 7.38 -0.29 -1.26
CA TYR A 111 7.69 0.89 -2.06
C TYR A 111 7.67 2.18 -1.22
N GLN A 112 6.62 2.39 -0.44
CA GLN A 112 6.52 3.56 0.46
C GLN A 112 7.61 3.54 1.55
N ALA A 113 7.89 2.37 2.14
CA ALA A 113 8.95 2.25 3.15
C ALA A 113 10.34 2.58 2.58
N LEU A 114 10.64 2.13 1.36
CA LEU A 114 11.90 2.45 0.67
C LEU A 114 12.00 3.92 0.28
N GLN A 115 10.88 4.59 0.00
CA GLN A 115 10.88 6.05 -0.17
C GLN A 115 11.20 6.77 1.15
N LEU A 116 10.62 6.32 2.25
CA LEU A 116 10.84 6.90 3.58
C LEU A 116 12.30 6.70 4.06
N SER A 117 12.94 5.60 3.70
CA SER A 117 14.36 5.35 4.00
C SER A 117 15.33 6.02 3.01
N GLY A 118 14.81 6.64 1.94
CA GLY A 118 15.62 7.30 0.91
C GLY A 118 16.26 6.34 -0.11
N GLU A 119 15.93 5.05 -0.07
CA GLU A 119 16.43 4.05 -1.02
C GLU A 119 15.72 4.17 -2.39
N ILE A 120 14.46 4.62 -2.40
CA ILE A 120 13.73 5.00 -3.62
C ILE A 120 13.49 6.52 -3.61
N PRO A 121 13.87 7.27 -4.66
CA PRO A 121 13.54 8.69 -4.76
C PRO A 121 12.01 8.91 -4.78
N THR A 122 11.56 9.98 -4.12
CA THR A 122 10.15 10.43 -4.16
C THR A 122 9.79 11.12 -5.47
N HIS A 123 10.78 11.58 -6.23
CA HIS A 123 10.59 12.11 -7.58
C HIS A 123 10.23 10.98 -8.56
N GLN A 124 9.03 11.07 -9.15
CA GLN A 124 8.50 10.05 -10.07
C GLN A 124 9.21 10.00 -11.43
N GLU A 125 10.10 10.96 -11.72
CA GLU A 125 10.88 10.99 -12.97
C GLU A 125 11.99 9.94 -13.04
N VAL A 126 12.38 9.36 -11.89
CA VAL A 126 13.41 8.33 -11.83
C VAL A 126 12.73 6.95 -11.96
N PRO A 127 13.02 6.16 -13.02
CA PRO A 127 12.49 4.81 -13.16
C PRO A 127 13.00 3.91 -12.03
N ILE A 128 12.14 3.07 -11.48
CA ILE A 128 12.54 2.12 -10.42
C ILE A 128 13.51 1.08 -10.99
N ALA A 129 13.33 0.70 -12.26
CA ALA A 129 14.24 -0.20 -12.95
C ALA A 129 15.68 0.34 -13.11
N SER A 130 15.92 1.64 -12.84
CA SER A 130 17.25 2.24 -12.88
C SER A 130 18.03 2.14 -11.56
N LEU A 131 17.37 1.68 -10.48
CA LEU A 131 17.96 1.59 -9.15
C LEU A 131 18.82 0.32 -9.00
N ASP A 132 19.82 0.39 -8.12
CA ASP A 132 20.65 -0.76 -7.75
C ASP A 132 19.92 -1.63 -6.70
N ALA A 133 19.11 -2.58 -7.20
CA ALA A 133 18.31 -3.46 -6.35
C ALA A 133 19.17 -4.34 -5.43
N GLU A 134 20.33 -4.82 -5.90
CA GLU A 134 21.22 -5.68 -5.11
C GLU A 134 21.82 -4.92 -3.92
N HIS A 135 22.23 -3.66 -4.14
CA HIS A 135 22.73 -2.82 -3.07
C HIS A 135 21.65 -2.50 -2.02
N ILE A 136 20.42 -2.18 -2.44
CA ILE A 136 19.29 -1.92 -1.55
C ILE A 136 19.00 -3.16 -0.68
N LEU A 137 18.86 -4.33 -1.31
CA LEU A 137 18.56 -5.58 -0.61
C LEU A 137 19.69 -5.98 0.35
N SER A 138 20.95 -5.77 -0.04
CA SER A 138 22.11 -6.04 0.82
C SER A 138 22.11 -5.16 2.08
N ARG A 139 21.73 -3.87 1.96
CA ARG A 139 21.60 -2.95 3.10
C ARG A 139 20.46 -3.36 4.04
N GLU A 140 19.30 -3.71 3.51
CA GLU A 140 18.16 -4.20 4.31
C GLU A 140 18.53 -5.47 5.10
N ALA A 141 19.24 -6.41 4.47
CA ALA A 141 19.73 -7.63 5.12
C ALA A 141 20.77 -7.34 6.22
N GLY A 142 21.57 -6.28 6.07
CA GLY A 142 22.49 -5.79 7.09
C GLY A 142 21.76 -5.18 8.30
N ASN A 143 20.75 -4.35 8.04
CA ASN A 143 19.97 -3.68 9.08
C ASN A 143 19.08 -4.66 9.87
N ALA A 144 18.51 -5.67 9.22
CA ALA A 144 17.70 -6.70 9.88
C ALA A 144 18.50 -7.59 10.85
N ARG A 145 19.84 -7.56 10.78
CA ARG A 145 20.74 -8.33 11.64
C ARG A 145 21.22 -7.57 12.87
N ASP A 146 20.88 -6.29 13.01
CA ASP A 146 21.15 -5.51 14.23
C ASP A 146 19.87 -5.45 15.09
N PRO A 147 19.74 -6.27 16.16
CA PRO A 147 18.52 -6.35 16.95
C PRO A 147 18.35 -5.20 17.96
N LEU A 148 19.25 -4.20 17.94
CA LEU A 148 19.29 -3.14 18.94
C LEU A 148 18.98 -1.77 18.33
N HIS A 149 17.78 -1.66 17.75
CA HIS A 149 16.92 -0.50 17.93
C HIS A 149 15.46 -0.92 18.17
#